data_AF-A0A833UJF3-F1
#
_entry.id   AF-A0A833UJF3-F1
#
_cell.length_a   1.000
_cell.length_b   1.000
_cell.length_c   1.000
_cell.angle_alpha   90.00
_cell.angle_beta   90.00
_cell.angle_gamma   90.00
#
_symmetry.space_group_name_H-M   'P 1'
#
loop_
_entity.id
_entity.type
_entity.pdbx_description
1 polymer ?
#
loop_
_entity_poly.entity_id
_entity_poly.type
_entity_poly.pdbx_seq_one_letter_code
_entity_poly.pdbx_strand_id
1 'polypeptide(L)'
;MPSIDPDVAGEIAQRFKMELEKKNLRAKTLSREIGASENTLGAYVRGNVPDQWVYLNRLQKQGIDIRYVLLGIDPDFSGLTSEESMLLKAYRQLSPEAQTTLLGFTKVVAKDLEK
;
A
#
# COMPACT_ATOMS: atom_id res chain seq x y z
N MET A 1 -9.44 -25.40 -12.43
CA MET A 1 -8.93 -24.12 -11.89
C MET A 1 -8.99 -23.08 -12.99
N PRO A 2 -9.48 -21.86 -12.75
CA PRO A 2 -9.48 -20.83 -13.78
C PRO A 2 -8.04 -20.56 -14.23
N SER A 3 -7.82 -20.43 -15.54
CA SER A 3 -6.49 -20.15 -16.07
C SER A 3 -5.97 -18.84 -15.49
N ILE A 4 -4.75 -18.89 -15.00
CA ILE A 4 -4.06 -17.72 -14.49
C ILE A 4 -3.74 -16.84 -15.68
N ASP A 5 -4.00 -15.56 -15.51
CA ASP A 5 -3.66 -14.55 -16.50
C ASP A 5 -2.15 -14.27 -16.36
N PRO A 6 -1.30 -14.74 -17.30
CA PRO A 6 0.14 -14.59 -17.21
C PRO A 6 0.57 -13.12 -17.26
N ASP A 7 -0.23 -12.25 -17.86
CA ASP A 7 0.07 -10.82 -17.97
C ASP A 7 -0.01 -10.16 -16.59
N VAL A 8 -1.06 -10.47 -15.82
CA VAL A 8 -1.23 -9.96 -14.45
C VAL A 8 -0.10 -10.44 -13.53
N ALA A 9 0.31 -11.70 -13.64
CA ALA A 9 1.43 -12.23 -12.85
C ALA A 9 2.74 -11.50 -13.19
N GLY A 10 3.01 -11.29 -14.48
CA GLY A 10 4.18 -10.55 -14.96
C GLY A 10 4.22 -9.11 -14.46
N GLU A 11 3.09 -8.40 -14.50
CA GLU A 11 2.99 -7.04 -13.95
C GLU A 11 3.28 -6.97 -12.45
N ILE A 12 2.74 -7.92 -11.66
CA ILE A 12 2.96 -7.95 -10.21
C ILE A 12 4.45 -8.21 -9.93
N ALA A 13 5.06 -9.16 -10.64
CA ALA A 13 6.48 -9.46 -10.51
C ALA A 13 7.36 -8.24 -10.85
N GLN A 14 7.01 -7.50 -11.90
CA GLN A 14 7.72 -6.29 -12.29
C GLN A 14 7.62 -5.21 -11.22
N ARG A 15 6.43 -4.96 -10.66
CA ARG A 15 6.25 -4.03 -9.53
C ARG A 15 7.05 -4.45 -8.31
N PHE A 16 7.06 -5.74 -7.97
CA PHE A 16 7.85 -6.29 -6.87
C PHE A 16 9.35 -6.05 -7.07
N LYS A 17 9.87 -6.33 -8.27
CA LYS A 17 11.27 -6.09 -8.63
C LYS A 17 11.65 -4.61 -8.50
N MET A 18 10.82 -3.71 -9.05
CA MET A 18 11.08 -2.26 -8.98
C MET A 18 11.14 -1.74 -7.53
N GLU A 19 10.27 -2.25 -6.65
CA GLU A 19 10.25 -1.84 -5.25
C GLU A 19 11.52 -2.31 -4.50
N LEU A 20 12.01 -3.52 -4.77
CA LEU A 20 13.28 -3.99 -4.23
C LEU A 20 14.46 -3.13 -4.72
N GLU A 21 14.51 -2.82 -6.02
CA GLU A 21 15.55 -1.98 -6.62
C GLU A 21 15.54 -0.57 -6.02
N LYS A 22 14.37 0.06 -5.89
CA LYS A 22 14.19 1.38 -5.28
C LYS A 22 14.71 1.45 -3.84
N LYS A 23 14.54 0.37 -3.08
CA LYS A 23 14.99 0.26 -1.68
C LYS A 23 16.39 -0.33 -1.53
N ASN A 24 17.07 -0.62 -2.63
CA ASN A 24 18.38 -1.28 -2.67
C ASN A 24 18.40 -2.62 -1.89
N LEU A 25 17.30 -3.36 -1.93
CA LEU A 25 17.12 -4.64 -1.24
C LEU A 25 17.46 -5.81 -2.16
N ARG A 26 18.24 -6.77 -1.66
CA ARG A 26 18.61 -7.98 -2.40
C ARG A 26 17.65 -9.12 -2.05
N ALA A 27 16.98 -9.68 -3.06
CA ALA A 27 15.98 -10.75 -2.89
C ALA A 27 16.49 -11.96 -2.06
N LYS A 28 17.73 -12.41 -2.30
CA LYS A 28 18.35 -13.52 -1.55
C LYS A 28 18.53 -13.21 -0.07
N THR A 29 19.03 -12.01 0.26
CA THR A 29 19.20 -11.58 1.65
C THR A 29 17.83 -11.43 2.32
N LEU A 30 16.93 -10.70 1.67
CA LEU A 30 15.60 -10.41 2.19
C LEU A 30 14.78 -11.70 2.41
N SER A 31 14.91 -12.70 1.52
CA SER A 31 14.23 -13.99 1.71
C SER A 31 14.58 -14.60 3.06
N ARG A 32 15.87 -14.61 3.42
CA ARG A 32 16.32 -15.16 4.71
C ARG A 32 15.84 -14.33 5.89
N GLU A 33 15.90 -12.99 5.78
CA GLU A 33 15.47 -12.06 6.83
C GLU A 33 13.98 -12.23 7.18
N ILE A 34 13.14 -12.53 6.19
CA ILE A 34 11.70 -12.74 6.41
C ILE A 34 11.32 -14.21 6.69
N GLY A 35 12.30 -15.10 6.87
CA GLY A 35 12.07 -16.52 7.14
C GLY A 35 11.61 -17.35 5.94
N ALA A 36 11.77 -16.85 4.72
CA ALA A 36 11.50 -17.59 3.49
C ALA A 36 12.73 -18.40 3.03
N SER A 37 12.51 -19.38 2.16
CA SER A 37 13.62 -20.07 1.49
C SER A 37 14.42 -19.08 0.64
N GLU A 38 15.73 -19.29 0.53
CA GLU A 38 16.64 -18.35 -0.16
C GLU A 38 16.20 -18.01 -1.61
N ASN A 39 15.52 -18.95 -2.26
CA ASN A 39 15.08 -18.83 -3.65
C ASN A 39 13.69 -18.23 -3.82
N THR A 40 12.92 -18.04 -2.74
CA THR A 40 11.51 -17.63 -2.81
C THR A 40 11.36 -16.26 -3.47
N LEU A 41 11.96 -15.20 -2.92
CA LEU A 41 11.82 -13.87 -3.53
C LEU A 41 12.58 -13.76 -4.86
N GLY A 42 13.63 -14.57 -5.05
CA GLY A 42 14.33 -14.66 -6.33
C GLY A 42 13.45 -15.21 -7.45
N ALA A 43 12.54 -16.15 -7.14
CA ALA A 43 11.55 -16.64 -8.10
C ALA A 43 10.55 -15.52 -8.49
N TYR A 44 10.12 -14.72 -7.52
CA TYR A 44 9.18 -13.62 -7.75
C TYR A 44 9.78 -12.55 -8.67
N VAL A 45 11.06 -12.18 -8.45
CA VAL A 45 11.79 -11.25 -9.33
C VAL A 45 11.92 -11.76 -10.77
N ARG A 46 11.94 -13.09 -10.98
CA ARG A 46 12.00 -13.72 -12.31
C ARG A 46 10.63 -13.93 -12.97
N GLY A 47 9.55 -13.40 -12.38
CA GLY A 47 8.21 -13.52 -12.93
C GLY A 47 7.37 -14.67 -12.37
N ASN A 48 7.97 -15.53 -11.53
CA ASN A 48 7.26 -16.69 -10.97
C ASN A 48 6.64 -16.34 -9.62
N VAL A 49 5.61 -15.49 -9.62
CA VAL A 49 4.85 -15.13 -8.41
C VAL A 49 3.76 -16.15 -8.10
N PRO A 50 3.34 -16.30 -6.84
CA PRO A 50 2.27 -17.23 -6.48
C PRO A 50 0.92 -16.79 -7.07
N ASP A 51 0.10 -17.76 -7.48
CA ASP A 51 -1.25 -17.54 -8.01
C ASP A 51 -2.14 -16.73 -7.07
N GLN A 52 -1.91 -16.87 -5.76
CA GLN A 52 -2.61 -16.12 -4.72
C GLN A 52 -2.45 -14.61 -4.89
N TRP A 53 -1.32 -14.13 -5.39
CA TRP A 53 -1.13 -12.70 -5.67
C TRP A 53 -2.04 -12.22 -6.80
N VAL A 54 -2.28 -13.06 -7.81
CA VAL A 54 -3.21 -12.78 -8.90
C VAL A 54 -4.65 -12.75 -8.37
N TYR A 55 -5.01 -13.68 -7.48
CA TYR A 55 -6.34 -13.69 -6.84
C TYR A 55 -6.58 -12.43 -6.01
N LEU A 56 -5.59 -12.02 -5.22
CA LEU A 56 -5.64 -10.77 -4.45
C LEU A 56 -5.81 -9.55 -5.36
N ASN A 57 -5.06 -9.47 -6.46
CA ASN A 57 -5.24 -8.39 -7.45
C ASN A 57 -6.64 -8.38 -8.07
N ARG A 58 -7.25 -9.55 -8.31
CA ARG A 58 -8.63 -9.64 -8.81
C ARG A 58 -9.65 -9.22 -7.76
N LEU A 59 -9.46 -9.59 -6.49
CA LEU A 59 -10.31 -9.13 -5.38
C LEU A 59 -10.24 -7.61 -5.21
N GLN A 60 -9.05 -7.01 -5.35
CA GLN A 60 -8.89 -5.54 -5.37
C GLN A 60 -9.72 -4.90 -6.48
N LYS A 61 -9.75 -5.47 -7.68
CA LYS A 61 -10.58 -4.98 -8.80
C LYS A 61 -12.09 -5.08 -8.54
N GLN A 62 -12.51 -5.89 -7.57
CA GLN A 62 -13.91 -5.99 -7.12
C GLN A 62 -14.22 -5.04 -5.94
N GLY A 63 -13.27 -4.18 -5.54
CA GLY A 63 -13.45 -3.19 -4.48
C GLY A 63 -13.08 -3.65 -3.07
N ILE A 64 -12.48 -4.83 -2.92
CA ILE A 64 -11.98 -5.31 -1.62
C ILE A 64 -10.57 -4.71 -1.39
N ASP A 65 -10.37 -3.94 -0.31
CA ASP A 65 -9.02 -3.43 0.00
C ASP A 65 -8.14 -4.55 0.56
N ILE A 66 -7.19 -5.01 -0.25
CA ILE A 66 -6.29 -6.11 0.10
C ILE A 66 -5.27 -5.70 1.16
N ARG A 67 -4.92 -4.42 1.29
CA ARG A 67 -4.00 -3.95 2.32
C ARG A 67 -4.67 -4.04 3.69
N TYR A 68 -5.96 -3.75 3.78
CA TYR A 68 -6.73 -3.99 5.00
C TYR A 68 -6.77 -5.50 5.33
N VAL A 69 -7.07 -6.34 4.34
CA VAL A 69 -7.15 -7.80 4.54
C VAL A 69 -5.82 -8.41 4.99
N LEU A 70 -4.70 -8.04 4.36
CA LEU A 70 -3.40 -8.64 4.65
C LEU A 70 -2.67 -8.00 5.83
N LEU A 71 -2.83 -6.68 6.01
CA LEU A 71 -1.99 -5.88 6.91
C LEU A 71 -2.80 -5.21 8.03
N GLY A 72 -4.14 -5.32 8.03
CA GLY A 72 -5.00 -4.63 8.99
C GLY A 72 -4.99 -3.10 8.84
N ILE A 73 -4.42 -2.58 7.74
CA ILE A 73 -4.33 -1.15 7.48
C ILE A 73 -5.71 -0.70 7.00
N ASP A 74 -6.43 -0.02 7.86
CA ASP A 74 -7.72 0.58 7.55
C ASP A 74 -7.60 1.42 6.25
N PRO A 75 -8.50 1.23 5.27
CA PRO A 75 -8.50 2.02 4.04
C PRO A 75 -8.53 3.53 4.31
N ASP A 76 -9.17 3.95 5.40
CA ASP A 76 -9.27 5.34 5.83
C ASP A 76 -7.95 5.93 6.35
N PHE A 77 -6.96 5.10 6.68
CA PHE A 77 -5.65 5.51 7.23
C PHE A 77 -4.47 5.20 6.32
N SER A 78 -4.70 4.68 5.10
CA SER A 78 -3.61 4.28 4.23
C SER A 78 -2.78 5.49 3.75
N GLY A 79 -1.53 5.58 4.20
CA GLY A 79 -0.59 6.65 3.84
C GLY A 79 -0.49 7.80 4.85
N LEU A 80 -1.23 7.76 5.95
CA LEU A 80 -1.17 8.77 7.01
C LEU A 80 -0.25 8.28 8.16
N THR A 81 0.52 9.19 8.78
CA THR A 81 1.16 8.91 10.07
C THR A 81 0.10 8.67 11.16
N SER A 82 0.54 8.17 12.31
CA SER A 82 -0.34 8.02 13.48
C SER A 82 -0.97 9.37 13.90
N GLU A 83 -0.21 10.47 13.84
CA GLU A 83 -0.76 11.80 14.14
C GLU A 83 -1.76 12.25 13.08
N GLU A 84 -1.46 12.07 11.80
CA GLU A 84 -2.34 12.43 10.68
C GLU A 84 -3.66 11.64 10.72
N SER A 85 -3.59 10.36 11.08
CA SER A 85 -4.76 9.49 11.28
C SER A 85 -5.64 9.97 12.44
N MET A 86 -5.03 10.37 13.55
CA MET A 86 -5.75 10.93 14.70
C MET A 86 -6.44 12.25 14.35
N LEU A 87 -5.73 13.13 13.63
CA LEU A 87 -6.26 14.41 13.17
C LEU A 87 -7.47 14.20 12.24
N LEU A 88 -7.38 13.26 11.29
CA LEU A 88 -8.47 12.93 10.38
C LEU A 88 -9.70 12.37 11.12
N LYS A 89 -9.49 11.46 12.08
CA LYS A 89 -10.58 10.94 12.93
C LYS A 89 -11.29 12.05 13.69
N ALA A 90 -10.52 12.93 14.33
CA ALA A 90 -11.07 14.07 15.08
C ALA A 90 -11.86 14.99 14.15
N TYR A 91 -11.29 15.35 12.99
CA TYR A 91 -11.95 16.21 11.99
C TYR A 91 -13.31 15.66 11.56
N ARG A 92 -13.41 14.36 11.25
CA ARG A 92 -14.65 13.72 10.80
C ARG A 92 -15.77 13.71 11.85
N GLN A 93 -15.43 13.87 13.13
CA GLN A 93 -16.40 13.91 14.24
C GLN A 93 -16.86 15.33 14.60
N LEU A 94 -16.25 16.37 14.04
CA LEU A 94 -16.63 17.76 14.27
C LEU A 94 -17.97 18.11 13.60
N SER A 95 -18.63 19.17 14.11
CA SER A 95 -19.77 19.78 13.41
C SER A 95 -19.32 20.42 12.08
N PRO A 96 -20.23 20.64 11.12
CA PRO A 96 -19.90 21.30 9.85
C PRO A 96 -19.24 22.67 10.02
N GLU A 97 -19.64 23.44 11.03
CA GLU A 97 -19.09 24.76 11.34
C GLU A 97 -17.64 24.64 11.84
N ALA A 98 -17.38 23.67 12.72
CA ALA A 98 -16.05 23.41 13.25
C ALA A 98 -15.10 22.85 12.18
N GLN A 99 -15.59 21.97 11.30
CA GLN A 99 -14.83 21.51 10.12
C GLN A 99 -14.44 22.69 9.21
N THR A 100 -15.39 23.57 8.90
CA THR A 100 -15.16 24.75 8.06
C THR A 100 -14.12 25.68 8.67
N THR A 101 -14.20 25.89 9.99
CA THR A 101 -13.25 26.73 10.74
C THR A 101 -11.84 26.15 10.68
N LEU A 102 -11.68 24.84 10.92
CA LEU A 102 -10.39 24.16 10.87
C LEU A 102 -9.79 24.13 9.45
N LEU A 103 -10.63 23.94 8.42
CA LEU A 103 -10.23 24.09 7.02
C LEU A 103 -9.77 25.51 6.68
N GLY A 104 -10.45 26.53 7.22
CA GLY A 104 -10.05 27.92 7.06
C GLY A 104 -8.66 28.19 7.64
N PHE A 105 -8.43 27.74 8.88
CA PHE A 105 -7.14 27.85 9.55
C PHE A 105 -6.01 27.16 8.78
N THR A 106 -6.21 25.89 8.39
CA THR A 106 -5.19 25.12 7.64
C THR A 106 -4.84 25.75 6.30
N LYS A 107 -5.80 26.37 5.58
CA LYS A 107 -5.52 27.12 4.35
C LYS A 107 -4.65 28.35 4.56
N VAL A 108 -4.83 29.07 5.68
CA VAL A 108 -3.99 30.23 6.02
C VAL A 108 -2.56 29.77 6.28
N VAL A 109 -2.38 28.74 7.11
CA VAL A 109 -1.06 28.18 7.42
C VAL A 109 -0.36 27.66 6.15
N ALA A 110 -1.09 26.95 5.27
CA ALA A 110 -0.53 26.44 4.02
C ALA A 110 0.00 27.58 3.12
N LYS A 111 -0.76 28.68 2.98
CA LYS A 111 -0.34 29.85 2.20
C LYS A 111 0.90 30.55 2.77
N ASP A 112 1.09 30.52 4.09
CA ASP A 112 2.26 31.13 4.71
C ASP A 112 3.53 30.27 4.57
N LEU A 113 3.38 28.96 4.37
CA LEU A 113 4.48 28.04 4.09
C LEU A 113 4.94 28.05 2.62
N GLU A 114 4.11 28.57 1.70
CA GLU A 114 4.42 28.71 0.27
C GLU A 114 5.20 30.01 -0.07
N LYS A 115 5.49 30.86 0.92
CA LYS A 115 6.27 32.10 0.78
C LYS A 115 7.75 31.86 1.08
#